data_AF-A0A8R7QF03-F1
#
_entry.id   AF-A0A8R7QF03-F1
#
_cell.length_a   1.000
_cell.length_b   1.000
_cell.length_c   1.000
_cell.angle_alpha   90.00
_cell.angle_beta   90.00
_cell.angle_gamma   90.00
#
_symmetry.space_group_name_H-M   'P 1'
#
loop_
_entity.id
_entity.type
_entity.pdbx_description
1 polymer ?
#
loop_
_entity_poly.entity_id
_entity_poly.type
_entity_poly.pdbx_seq_one_letter_code
_entity_poly.pdbx_strand_id
1 'polypeptide(L)'
;MVHNIHNISMDLWFLTDFEKVIWVKKYSMPSRVARPFSYTFLMLDDGKIFFSAEGEGFLLSYDPRNDTYPDSLKLRDAKSIGIYTGSLLSL
;
A
#
# COMPACT_ATOMS: atom_id res chain seq x y z
N MET A 1 -1.91 -0.81 -10.01
CA MET A 1 -2.95 -0.69 -8.96
C MET A 1 -3.57 0.69 -9.10
N VAL A 2 -4.90 0.79 -9.06
CA VAL A 2 -5.61 2.08 -9.02
C VAL A 2 -6.55 2.05 -7.82
N HIS A 3 -6.71 3.18 -7.14
CA HIS A 3 -7.58 3.31 -5.96
C HIS A 3 -8.80 4.18 -6.29
N ASN A 4 -9.99 3.75 -5.86
CA ASN A 4 -11.21 4.56 -5.89
C ASN A 4 -11.64 4.88 -4.45
N ILE A 5 -11.63 6.16 -4.08
CA ILE A 5 -11.96 6.61 -2.72
C ILE A 5 -13.44 6.96 -2.66
N HIS A 6 -14.22 6.13 -1.98
CA HIS A 6 -15.56 6.50 -1.50
C HIS A 6 -15.43 7.01 -0.07
N ASN A 7 -16.34 7.88 0.37
CA ASN A 7 -16.34 8.48 1.72
C ASN A 7 -16.30 7.45 2.89
N ILE A 8 -16.48 6.15 2.57
CA ILE A 8 -16.54 5.01 3.48
C ILE A 8 -15.46 3.93 3.24
N SER A 9 -14.82 3.88 2.07
CA SER A 9 -13.82 2.84 1.75
C SER A 9 -12.97 3.17 0.52
N MET A 10 -11.80 2.53 0.41
CA MET A 10 -10.96 2.54 -0.77
C MET A 10 -10.85 1.14 -1.36
N ASP A 11 -11.23 0.99 -2.63
CA ASP A 11 -11.09 -0.28 -3.33
C ASP A 11 -9.76 -0.35 -4.08
N LEU A 12 -9.07 -1.48 -3.92
CA LEU A 12 -7.84 -1.78 -4.65
C LEU A 12 -8.12 -2.71 -5.81
N TRP A 13 -7.93 -2.18 -7.01
CA TRP A 13 -8.11 -2.89 -8.27
C TRP A 13 -6.74 -3.21 -8.88
N PHE A 14 -6.63 -4.44 -9.38
CA PHE A 14 -5.43 -4.97 -10.02
C PHE A 14 -5.76 -5.29 -11.47
N LEU A 15 -4.90 -4.82 -12.37
CA LEU A 15 -4.95 -5.21 -13.76
C LEU A 15 -4.37 -6.62 -13.85
N THR A 16 -5.23 -7.61 -14.07
CA THR A 16 -4.84 -9.03 -14.11
C THR A 16 -4.59 -9.52 -15.53
N ASP A 17 -5.22 -8.89 -16.51
CA ASP A 17 -4.99 -9.14 -17.94
C ASP A 17 -4.81 -7.79 -18.62
N PHE A 18 -3.57 -7.46 -18.99
CA PHE A 18 -3.23 -6.19 -19.62
C PHE A 18 -3.81 -6.12 -21.04
N GLU A 19 -3.72 -7.21 -21.81
CA GLU A 19 -4.20 -7.28 -23.19
C GLU A 19 -5.71 -7.08 -23.28
N LYS A 20 -6.44 -7.64 -22.33
CA LYS A 20 -7.91 -7.52 -22.26
C LYS A 20 -8.39 -6.37 -21.37
N VAL A 21 -7.48 -5.61 -20.76
CA VAL A 21 -7.78 -4.52 -19.82
C VAL A 21 -8.71 -4.97 -18.67
N ILE A 22 -8.51 -6.18 -18.16
CA ILE A 22 -9.36 -6.74 -17.10
C ILE A 22 -8.84 -6.31 -15.73
N TRP A 23 -9.67 -5.56 -15.02
CA TRP A 23 -9.43 -5.17 -13.63
C TRP A 23 -10.22 -6.07 -12.67
N VAL A 24 -9.52 -6.61 -11.68
CA VAL A 24 -10.13 -7.39 -10.58
C VAL A 24 -10.00 -6.61 -9.28
N LYS A 25 -11.13 -6.38 -8.61
CA LYS A 25 -11.15 -5.87 -7.23
C LYS A 25 -10.61 -6.95 -6.30
N LYS A 26 -9.48 -6.69 -5.66
CA LYS A 26 -8.84 -7.65 -4.76
C LYS A 26 -9.17 -7.35 -3.29
N TYR A 27 -9.20 -6.07 -2.92
CA TYR A 27 -9.44 -5.64 -1.55
C TYR A 27 -10.39 -4.43 -1.50
N SER A 28 -11.12 -4.32 -0.40
CA SER A 28 -11.90 -3.13 -0.03
C SER A 28 -11.47 -2.71 1.37
N MET A 29 -10.87 -1.54 1.46
CA MET A 29 -10.18 -1.08 2.65
C MET A 29 -11.03 -0.02 3.36
N PRO A 30 -11.16 -0.05 4.70
CA PRO A 30 -12.04 0.89 5.40
C PRO A 30 -11.51 2.33 5.32
N SER A 31 -12.41 3.31 5.41
CA SER A 31 -12.08 4.75 5.29
C SER A 31 -10.95 5.22 6.21
N ARG A 32 -10.81 4.61 7.39
CA ARG A 32 -9.73 4.92 8.35
C ARG A 32 -8.32 4.67 7.82
N VAL A 33 -8.17 3.74 6.88
CA VAL A 33 -6.92 3.42 6.18
C VAL A 33 -6.81 4.21 4.89
N ALA A 34 -7.94 4.43 4.22
CA ALA A 34 -8.08 5.22 3.00
C ALA A 34 -7.95 6.73 3.25
N ARG A 35 -6.89 7.15 3.95
CA ARG A 35 -6.68 8.58 4.21
C ARG A 35 -6.24 9.27 2.92
N PRO A 36 -6.82 10.45 2.58
CA PRO A 36 -6.48 11.20 1.36
C PRO A 36 -5.00 11.59 1.23
N PHE A 37 -4.24 11.52 2.33
CA PHE A 37 -2.85 11.97 2.42
C PHE A 37 -1.84 10.81 2.47
N SER A 38 -2.26 9.59 2.13
CA SER A 38 -1.35 8.45 2.00
C SER A 38 -0.94 8.28 0.53
N TYR A 39 0.23 8.80 0.18
CA TYR A 39 0.67 8.98 -1.22
C TYR A 39 1.49 7.84 -1.80
N THR A 40 1.67 6.73 -1.09
CA THR A 40 2.50 5.63 -1.60
C THR A 40 1.91 4.31 -1.17
N PHE A 41 1.54 3.46 -2.12
CA PHE A 41 1.14 2.08 -1.87
C PHE A 41 2.16 1.15 -2.50
N LEU A 42 2.92 0.43 -1.69
CA LEU A 42 3.75 -0.67 -2.16
C LEU A 42 3.13 -1.98 -1.64
N MET A 43 2.67 -2.84 -2.54
CA MET A 43 2.21 -4.17 -2.16
C MET A 43 3.36 -5.17 -2.30
N LEU A 44 3.65 -5.89 -1.23
CA LEU A 44 4.63 -6.98 -1.24
C LEU A 44 3.98 -8.30 -1.70
N ASP A 45 4.82 -9.27 -2.04
CA ASP A 45 4.37 -10.60 -2.51
C ASP A 45 3.59 -11.37 -1.45
N ASP A 46 3.87 -11.12 -0.16
CA ASP A 46 3.10 -11.67 0.95
C ASP A 46 1.69 -11.07 1.07
N GLY A 47 1.36 -10.05 0.27
CA GLY A 47 0.07 -9.38 0.21
C GLY A 47 -0.12 -8.24 1.19
N LYS A 48 0.90 -7.91 2.01
CA LYS A 48 0.89 -6.70 2.84
C LYS A 48 1.03 -5.46 1.97
N ILE A 49 0.42 -4.38 2.42
CA ILE A 49 0.41 -3.08 1.73
C ILE A 49 1.12 -2.07 2.62
N PHE A 50 2.16 -1.44 2.08
CA PHE A 50 2.92 -0.41 2.75
C PHE A 50 2.50 0.96 2.28
N PHE A 51 2.29 1.88 3.22
CA PHE A 51 2.03 3.26 2.89
C PHE A 51 2.58 4.26 3.90
N SER A 52 2.84 5.47 3.41
CA SER A 52 3.25 6.61 4.24
C SER A 52 2.01 7.30 4.80
N ALA A 53 2.02 7.59 6.11
CA ALA A 53 1.05 8.47 6.73
C ALA A 53 1.66 9.88 6.81
N GLU A 54 1.18 10.79 5.94
CA GLU A 54 1.59 12.19 6.02
C GLU A 54 1.24 12.81 7.39
N GLY A 55 2.15 13.64 7.89
CA GLY A 55 2.00 14.36 9.15
C GLY A 55 2.67 13.68 10.35
N GLU A 56 2.73 12.35 10.38
CA GLU A 56 3.32 11.63 11.53
C GLU A 56 4.68 10.99 11.24
N GLY A 57 5.07 10.88 9.96
CA GLY A 57 6.36 10.31 9.57
C GLY A 57 6.45 8.82 9.90
N PHE A 58 5.37 8.08 9.62
CA PHE A 58 5.35 6.63 9.75
C PHE A 58 5.13 5.95 8.41
N LEU A 59 5.88 4.87 8.22
CA LEU A 59 5.61 3.82 7.25
C LEU A 59 4.81 2.74 7.96
N LEU A 60 3.60 2.49 7.50
CA LEU A 60 2.71 1.47 8.06
C LEU A 60 2.65 0.27 7.12
N SER A 61 2.71 -0.94 7.68
CA SER A 61 2.32 -2.17 6.98
C SER A 61 0.87 -2.47 7.32
N TYR A 62 0.04 -2.72 6.31
CA TYR A 62 -1.35 -3.10 6.48
C TYR A 62 -1.60 -4.46 5.85
N ASP A 63 -2.20 -5.38 6.61
CA ASP A 63 -2.66 -6.66 6.10
C ASP A 63 -4.16 -6.59 5.80
N PRO A 64 -4.57 -6.49 4.52
CA PRO A 64 -5.97 -6.42 4.15
C PRO A 64 -6.77 -7.70 4.44
N ARG A 65 -6.10 -8.84 4.68
CA ARG A 65 -6.78 -10.11 4.97
C ARG A 65 -7.31 -10.16 6.40
N ASN A 66 -6.60 -9.50 7.31
CA ASN A 66 -6.86 -9.54 8.75
C ASN A 66 -7.28 -8.16 9.31
N ASP A 67 -7.23 -7.10 8.50
CA ASP A 67 -7.57 -5.73 8.89
C ASP A 67 -6.70 -5.22 10.06
N THR A 68 -5.38 -5.45 9.96
CA THR A 68 -4.40 -5.11 11.01
C THR A 68 -3.20 -4.34 10.47
N TYR A 69 -2.52 -3.64 11.39
CA TYR A 69 -1.23 -2.97 11.15
C TYR A 69 -0.12 -3.66 11.93
N PRO A 70 0.44 -4.77 11.42
CA PRO A 70 1.39 -5.56 12.19
C PRO A 70 2.71 -4.82 12.44
N ASP A 71 3.11 -3.94 11.52
CA ASP A 71 4.40 -3.24 11.59
C ASP A 71 4.23 -1.73 11.36
N SER A 72 4.93 -0.92 12.16
CA SER A 72 5.04 0.53 11.97
C SER A 72 6.48 0.97 12.12
N LEU A 73 7.03 1.67 11.14
CA LEU A 73 8.38 2.21 11.18
C LEU A 73 8.34 3.74 11.13
N LYS A 74 8.96 4.39 12.13
CA LYS A 74 9.08 5.85 12.13
C LYS A 74 10.16 6.27 11.13
N LEU A 75 9.76 6.90 10.04
CA LEU A 75 10.63 7.48 9.02
C LEU A 75 10.26 8.95 8.86
N ARG A 76 11.15 9.83 9.32
CA ARG A 76 10.99 11.26 9.16
C ARG A 76 11.03 11.62 7.66
N ASP A 77 10.00 12.30 7.17
CA ASP A 77 9.93 12.86 5.82
C ASP A 77 10.15 11.86 4.67
N ALA A 78 9.70 10.61 4.83
CA ALA A 78 9.76 9.62 3.76
C ALA A 78 8.85 10.01 2.58
N LYS A 79 9.47 10.34 1.44
CA LYS A 79 8.77 10.75 0.20
C LYS A 79 8.54 9.63 -0.79
N SER A 80 9.30 8.54 -0.68
CA SER A 80 9.21 7.40 -1.59
C SER A 80 9.60 6.11 -0.90
N ILE A 81 9.07 5.00 -1.41
CA ILE A 81 9.33 3.64 -0.94
C ILE A 81 9.60 2.79 -2.18
N GLY A 82 10.58 1.90 -2.11
CA GLY A 82 10.91 0.97 -3.19
C GLY A 82 11.43 -0.35 -2.65
N ILE A 83 11.39 -1.37 -3.50
CA ILE A 83 11.98 -2.68 -3.20
C ILE A 83 13.40 -2.72 -3.75
N TYR A 84 14.37 -2.99 -2.89
CA TYR A 84 15.73 -3.28 -3.31
C TYR A 84 15.89 -4.79 -3.51
N THR A 85 16.20 -5.20 -4.74
CA THR A 85 16.35 -6.61 -5.12
C THR A 85 17.81 -7.07 -5.24
N GLY A 86 18.77 -6.20 -4.89
CA GLY A 86 20.20 -6.54 -4.90
C GLY A 86 20.68 -7.19 -3.61
N SER A 87 21.98 -7.47 -3.54
CA SER A 87 22.64 -7.92 -2.31
C SER A 87 23.27 -6.73 -1.60
N LEU A 88 22.96 -6.55 -0.31
CA LEU A 88 23.63 -5.55 0.54
C LEU A 88 25.08 -5.94 0.88
N LEU A 89 25.44 -7.20 0.65
CA LEU A 89 26.73 -7.78 1.04
C LEU A 89 27.70 -7.96 -0.14
N SER A 90 27.28 -7.64 -1.37
CA SER A 90 28.19 -7.62 -2.52
C SER A 90 28.85 -6.24 -2.63
N LEU A 91 29.94 -6.05 -1.89
CA LEU A 91 30.88 -4.93 -2.04
C LEU A 91 32.16 -5.44 -2.70
#